data_AF-A0A349HFS7-F1
#
_entry.id   AF-A0A349HFS7-F1
#
_cell.length_a   1.000
_cell.length_b   1.000
_cell.length_c   1.000
_cell.angle_alpha   90.00
_cell.angle_beta   90.00
_cell.angle_gamma   90.00
#
_symmetry.space_group_name_H-M   'P 1'
#
loop_
_entity.id
_entity.type
_entity.pdbx_description
1 polymer ?
#
loop_
_entity_poly.entity_id
_entity_poly.type
_entity_poly.pdbx_seq_one_letter_code
_entity_poly.pdbx_strand_id
1 'polypeptide(L)'
;MGEKRKESFSILLKKTSKTYLKIKLYESSLWADQPGAEDGKYRVKVAGSWYSPRDIKYDFMTLHEVLALFRDGLLSLVDDTPKPQTKRINFPRGTRVRVPNGRTVDGVAVTDLGFVSPPCFLGADQQHYIMVNIAGRGRVPVLVNELEVV
;
A
#
# COMPACT_ATOMS: atom_id res chain seq x y z
N MET A 1 -7.48 28.40 11.94
CA MET A 1 -6.09 28.60 12.41
C MET A 1 -5.22 27.51 11.79
N GLY A 2 -4.21 27.87 10.99
CA GLY A 2 -3.34 26.89 10.32
C GLY A 2 -2.36 26.25 11.30
N GLU A 3 -2.12 24.95 11.18
CA GLU A 3 -1.07 24.29 11.95
C GLU A 3 0.29 24.80 11.46
N LYS A 4 1.11 25.34 12.36
CA LYS A 4 2.42 25.93 12.05
C LYS A 4 3.54 24.89 12.09
N ARG A 5 3.30 23.74 12.72
CA ARG A 5 4.27 22.63 12.78
C ARG A 5 4.57 22.09 11.39
N LYS A 6 5.83 21.74 11.17
CA LYS A 6 6.30 21.10 9.93
C LYS A 6 5.71 19.69 9.85
N GLU A 7 5.11 19.36 8.70
CA GLU A 7 4.69 17.99 8.40
C GLU A 7 5.92 17.10 8.17
N SER A 8 5.90 15.88 8.72
CA SER A 8 6.98 14.91 8.47
C SER A 8 6.88 14.41 7.03
N PHE A 9 5.69 13.94 6.63
CA PHE A 9 5.38 13.56 5.26
C PHE A 9 3.87 13.51 5.01
N SER A 10 3.48 13.28 3.77
CA SER A 10 2.07 13.16 3.39
C SER A 10 1.84 12.04 2.38
N ILE A 11 0.69 11.38 2.50
CA ILE A 11 0.19 10.38 1.54
C ILE A 11 -0.98 11.02 0.80
N LEU A 12 -0.96 10.92 -0.53
CA LEU A 12 -1.97 11.50 -1.40
C LEU A 12 -2.59 10.44 -2.29
N LEU A 13 -3.90 10.27 -2.17
CA LEU A 13 -4.69 9.38 -3.01
C LEU A 13 -5.50 10.21 -4.00
N LYS A 14 -5.25 9.96 -5.29
CA LYS A 14 -5.94 10.60 -6.41
C LYS A 14 -6.66 9.55 -7.23
N LYS A 15 -7.91 9.84 -7.62
CA LYS A 15 -8.63 9.14 -8.68
C LYS A 15 -8.71 10.11 -9.86
N THR A 16 -8.07 9.74 -10.97
CA THR A 16 -7.83 10.63 -12.12
C THR A 16 -7.17 11.96 -11.69
N SER A 17 -7.79 13.11 -11.93
CA SER A 17 -7.31 14.43 -11.54
C SER A 17 -7.79 14.88 -10.16
N LYS A 18 -8.77 14.18 -9.55
CA LYS A 18 -9.37 14.57 -8.27
C LYS A 18 -8.57 13.97 -7.11
N THR A 19 -8.16 14.84 -6.18
CA THR A 19 -7.65 14.40 -4.87
C THR A 19 -8.83 13.90 -4.04
N TYR A 20 -8.78 12.63 -3.65
CA TYR A 20 -9.82 12.01 -2.85
C TYR A 20 -9.47 11.97 -1.37
N LEU A 21 -8.21 11.63 -1.07
CA LEU A 21 -7.71 11.57 0.29
C LEU A 21 -6.33 12.19 0.37
N LYS A 22 -6.13 13.06 1.37
CA LYS A 22 -4.82 13.58 1.74
C LYS A 22 -4.60 13.32 3.21
N ILE A 23 -3.61 12.49 3.52
CA ILE A 23 -3.20 12.15 4.87
C ILE A 23 -1.88 12.87 5.13
N LYS A 24 -1.86 13.75 6.12
CA LYS A 24 -0.65 14.42 6.60
C LYS A 24 -0.26 13.82 7.93
N LEU A 25 1.02 13.49 8.07
CA LEU A 25 1.56 12.94 9.30
C LEU A 25 2.50 13.96 9.94
N TYR A 26 2.38 14.08 11.25
CA TYR A 26 3.21 14.92 12.09
C TYR A 26 3.76 14.04 13.20
N GLU A 27 5.07 14.00 13.37
CA GLU A 27 5.68 13.26 14.49
C GLU A 27 5.11 13.70 15.83
N SER A 28 4.88 12.73 16.71
CA SER A 28 4.42 12.93 18.08
C SER A 28 5.35 13.84 18.89
N SER A 29 6.66 13.84 18.60
CA SER A 29 7.69 14.67 19.24
C SER A 29 7.38 16.17 19.20
N LEU A 30 6.54 16.62 18.28
CA LEU A 30 6.05 18.00 18.20
C LEU A 30 5.02 18.37 19.29
N TRP A 31 4.66 17.40 20.13
CA TRP A 31 3.75 17.45 21.27
C TRP A 31 4.28 16.59 22.43
N ALA A 32 5.59 16.67 22.71
CA ALA A 32 6.26 15.86 23.74
C ALA A 32 5.64 15.97 25.15
N ASP A 33 4.87 17.03 25.41
CA ASP A 33 4.14 17.27 26.66
C ASP A 33 2.77 16.56 26.73
N GLN A 34 2.33 15.92 25.65
CA GLN A 34 1.00 15.31 25.56
C GLN A 34 1.03 13.81 25.87
N PRO A 35 -0.01 13.27 26.53
CA PRO A 35 -0.12 11.84 26.78
C PRO A 35 -0.07 11.01 25.48
N GLY A 36 0.77 9.96 25.48
CA GLY A 36 0.92 9.05 24.33
C GLY A 36 1.81 9.57 23.21
N ALA A 37 2.47 10.72 23.37
CA ALA A 37 3.46 11.24 22.44
C ALA A 37 4.76 10.45 22.54
N GLU A 38 4.83 9.31 21.85
CA GLU A 38 5.98 8.41 21.83
C GLU A 38 6.64 8.37 20.46
N ASP A 39 7.95 8.08 20.42
CA ASP A 39 8.71 7.91 19.19
C ASP A 39 8.07 6.86 18.27
N GLY A 40 8.07 7.14 16.96
CA GLY A 40 7.45 6.29 15.96
C GLY A 40 5.93 6.39 15.85
N LYS A 41 5.29 7.26 16.66
CA LYS A 41 3.86 7.62 16.52
C LYS A 41 3.68 8.97 15.83
N TYR A 42 2.50 9.15 15.25
CA TYR A 42 2.15 10.30 14.43
C TYR A 42 0.78 10.82 14.78
N ARG A 43 0.64 12.14 14.85
CA ARG A 43 -0.66 12.79 14.81
C ARG A 43 -1.07 13.00 13.35
N VAL A 44 -2.29 12.61 13.01
CA VAL A 44 -2.72 12.49 11.62
C VAL A 44 -3.76 13.54 11.27
N LYS A 45 -3.59 14.18 10.10
CA LYS A 45 -4.57 15.11 9.52
C LYS A 45 -5.12 14.53 8.23
N VAL A 46 -6.44 14.36 8.17
CA VAL A 46 -7.15 13.81 7.01
C VAL A 46 -8.01 14.89 6.40
N ALA A 47 -7.80 15.17 5.11
CA ALA A 47 -8.56 16.17 4.35
C ALA A 47 -8.68 17.55 5.04
N GLY A 48 -7.68 17.92 5.85
CA GLY A 48 -7.62 19.20 6.57
C GLY A 48 -8.03 19.14 8.05
N SER A 49 -8.66 18.06 8.50
CA SER A 49 -9.12 17.87 9.88
C SER A 49 -8.23 16.92 10.66
N TRP A 50 -8.07 17.14 11.96
CA TRP A 50 -7.37 16.18 12.82
C TRP A 50 -8.20 14.90 12.90
N TYR A 51 -7.56 13.78 12.56
CA TYR A 51 -8.17 12.47 12.65
C TYR A 51 -7.94 11.90 14.04
N SER A 52 -9.02 11.50 14.69
CA SER A 52 -9.01 10.97 16.05
C SER A 52 -10.00 9.82 16.15
N PRO A 53 -9.59 8.59 15.80
CA PRO A 53 -10.48 7.42 15.85
C PRO A 53 -10.96 7.12 17.28
N ARG A 54 -10.21 7.56 18.31
CA ARG A 54 -10.54 7.36 19.72
C ARG A 54 -11.27 8.55 20.35
N ASP A 55 -11.60 9.57 19.57
CA ASP A 55 -12.19 10.85 20.01
C ASP A 55 -11.37 11.58 21.11
N ILE A 56 -10.05 11.42 21.04
CA ILE A 56 -9.07 12.09 21.91
C ILE A 56 -8.46 13.27 21.16
N LYS A 57 -8.33 14.42 21.81
CA LYS A 57 -7.77 15.64 21.18
C LYS A 57 -6.39 15.40 20.54
N TYR A 58 -5.49 14.72 21.25
CA TYR A 58 -4.16 14.34 20.79
C TYR A 58 -4.07 12.82 20.62
N ASP A 59 -4.76 12.31 19.60
CA ASP A 59 -4.65 10.90 19.24
C ASP A 59 -3.40 10.68 18.37
N PHE A 60 -2.49 9.84 18.86
CA PHE A 60 -1.25 9.47 18.19
C PHE A 60 -1.35 8.04 17.68
N MET A 61 -1.10 7.89 16.38
CA MET A 61 -1.23 6.64 15.64
C MET A 61 0.14 6.08 15.27
N THR A 62 0.28 4.78 15.36
CA THR A 62 1.39 4.04 14.77
C THR A 62 1.33 4.10 13.24
N LEU A 63 2.46 3.88 12.56
CA LEU A 63 2.48 3.81 11.10
C LEU A 63 1.54 2.72 10.57
N HIS A 64 1.36 1.61 11.29
CA HIS A 64 0.44 0.53 10.91
C HIS A 64 -1.02 1.02 10.85
N GLU A 65 -1.45 1.79 11.85
CA GLU A 65 -2.80 2.37 11.87
C GLU A 65 -2.99 3.43 10.77
N VAL A 66 -1.94 4.22 10.46
CA VAL A 66 -2.01 5.17 9.33
C VAL A 66 -2.12 4.43 7.99
N LEU A 67 -1.42 3.31 7.83
CA LEU A 67 -1.54 2.48 6.63
C LEU A 67 -2.92 1.83 6.52
N ALA A 68 -3.55 1.45 7.64
CA ALA A 68 -4.94 0.97 7.64
C ALA A 68 -5.90 2.07 7.17
N LEU A 69 -5.77 3.30 7.68
CA LEU A 69 -6.55 4.46 7.21
C LEU A 69 -6.36 4.73 5.70
N PHE A 70 -5.12 4.66 5.21
CA PHE A 70 -4.86 4.78 3.77
C PHE A 70 -5.56 3.68 2.97
N ARG A 71 -5.47 2.44 3.45
CA ARG A 71 -6.11 1.29 2.82
C ARG A 71 -7.63 1.45 2.77
N ASP A 72 -8.27 1.86 3.86
CA ASP A 72 -9.72 2.05 3.90
C ASP A 72 -10.18 3.11 2.90
N GLY A 73 -9.43 4.22 2.78
CA GLY A 73 -9.71 5.25 1.79
C GLY A 73 -9.43 4.83 0.34
N LEU A 74 -8.50 3.88 0.12
CA LEU A 74 -8.31 3.25 -1.18
C LEU A 74 -9.47 2.32 -1.53
N LEU A 75 -9.92 1.52 -0.56
CA LEU A 75 -11.04 0.60 -0.74
C LEU A 75 -12.36 1.32 -1.02
N SER A 76 -12.58 2.51 -0.46
CA SER A 76 -13.78 3.31 -0.77
C SER A 76 -13.79 3.92 -2.18
N LEU A 77 -12.69 3.82 -2.93
CA LEU A 77 -12.59 4.31 -4.31
C LEU A 77 -12.81 3.25 -5.39
N VAL A 78 -12.78 1.98 -5.00
CA VAL A 78 -12.94 0.85 -5.92
C VAL A 78 -14.36 0.29 -5.76
N ASP A 79 -15.07 0.16 -6.87
CA ASP A 79 -16.47 -0.30 -6.87
C ASP A 79 -16.56 -1.79 -6.51
N ASP A 80 -15.51 -2.56 -6.84
CA ASP A 80 -15.32 -3.95 -6.43
C ASP A 80 -14.02 -4.07 -5.63
N THR A 81 -14.14 -4.32 -4.33
CA THR A 81 -12.99 -4.76 -3.54
C THR A 81 -12.71 -6.21 -3.91
N PRO A 82 -11.52 -6.54 -4.45
CA PRO A 82 -11.17 -7.93 -4.71
C PRO A 82 -11.27 -8.72 -3.41
N LYS A 83 -12.04 -9.82 -3.42
CA LYS A 83 -12.15 -10.66 -2.23
C LYS A 83 -10.77 -11.19 -1.86
N PRO A 84 -10.37 -11.15 -0.58
CA PRO A 84 -9.10 -11.70 -0.14
C PRO A 84 -9.03 -13.15 -0.58
N GLN A 85 -8.01 -13.49 -1.36
CA GLN A 85 -7.81 -14.88 -1.73
C GLN A 85 -7.39 -15.67 -0.50
N THR A 86 -8.23 -16.61 -0.09
CA THR A 86 -7.99 -17.49 1.06
C THR A 86 -6.89 -18.51 0.81
N LYS A 87 -6.57 -18.81 -0.46
CA LYS A 87 -5.52 -19.77 -0.80
C LYS A 87 -4.19 -19.06 -1.03
N ARG A 88 -3.32 -19.12 -0.02
CA ARG A 88 -1.90 -18.76 -0.16
C ARG A 88 -1.23 -19.76 -1.10
N ILE A 89 -1.12 -19.43 -2.39
CA ILE A 89 -0.28 -20.21 -3.31
C ILE A 89 1.16 -19.83 -3.00
N ASN A 90 1.92 -20.79 -2.45
CA ASN A 90 3.34 -20.64 -2.20
C ASN A 90 4.10 -21.25 -3.37
N PHE A 91 4.81 -20.41 -4.12
CA PHE A 91 5.79 -20.86 -5.09
C PHE A 91 7.15 -21.02 -4.39
N PRO A 92 7.88 -22.14 -4.59
CA PRO A 92 9.26 -22.26 -4.16
C PRO A 92 10.16 -21.14 -4.71
N ARG A 93 11.25 -20.83 -3.99
CA ARG A 93 12.25 -19.89 -4.50
C ARG A 93 12.86 -20.44 -5.78
N GLY A 94 13.00 -19.58 -6.79
CA GLY A 94 13.59 -19.97 -8.07
C GLY A 94 12.63 -20.68 -9.03
N THR A 95 11.37 -20.88 -8.66
CA THR A 95 10.37 -21.39 -9.62
C THR A 95 10.32 -20.49 -10.84
N ARG A 96 10.44 -21.10 -12.03
CA ARG A 96 10.38 -20.40 -13.31
C ARG A 96 8.92 -20.11 -13.66
N VAL A 97 8.62 -18.87 -13.98
CA VAL A 97 7.26 -18.41 -14.26
C VAL A 97 7.22 -17.50 -15.48
N ARG A 98 6.08 -17.48 -16.18
CA ARG A 98 5.72 -16.43 -17.14
C ARG A 98 4.92 -15.35 -16.42
N VAL A 99 5.24 -14.10 -16.72
CA VAL A 99 4.66 -12.90 -16.12
C VAL A 99 4.06 -12.04 -17.22
N PRO A 100 2.77 -11.67 -17.17
CA PRO A 100 2.21 -10.70 -18.11
C PRO A 100 2.99 -9.38 -18.09
N ASN A 101 3.43 -8.91 -19.26
CA ASN A 101 4.23 -7.68 -19.34
C ASN A 101 3.41 -6.43 -19.72
N GLY A 102 2.09 -6.60 -19.86
CA GLY A 102 1.15 -5.53 -20.20
C GLY A 102 1.15 -5.14 -21.69
N ARG A 103 1.93 -5.82 -22.54
CA ARG A 103 1.94 -5.60 -23.99
C ARG A 103 1.12 -6.66 -24.71
N THR A 104 0.58 -6.25 -25.85
CA THR A 104 -0.13 -7.13 -26.78
C THR A 104 0.55 -7.02 -28.15
N VAL A 105 0.84 -8.14 -28.79
CA VAL A 105 1.38 -8.23 -30.15
C VAL A 105 0.45 -9.12 -30.95
N ASP A 106 -0.08 -8.60 -32.07
CA ASP A 106 -1.05 -9.31 -32.92
C ASP A 106 -2.26 -9.88 -32.15
N GLY A 107 -2.74 -9.14 -31.15
CA GLY A 107 -3.85 -9.55 -30.29
C GLY A 107 -3.48 -10.55 -29.19
N VAL A 108 -2.22 -11.00 -29.12
CA VAL A 108 -1.74 -11.95 -28.11
C VAL A 108 -1.01 -11.22 -26.98
N ALA A 109 -1.41 -11.50 -25.74
CA ALA A 109 -0.74 -10.98 -24.55
C ALA A 109 0.67 -11.55 -24.44
N VAL A 110 1.67 -10.68 -24.31
CA VAL A 110 3.07 -11.09 -24.20
C VAL A 110 3.43 -11.29 -22.74
N THR A 111 4.23 -12.32 -22.49
CA THR A 111 4.78 -12.62 -21.17
C THR A 111 6.29 -12.48 -21.15
N ASP A 112 6.81 -12.02 -20.02
CA ASP A 112 8.23 -12.09 -19.70
C ASP A 112 8.50 -13.37 -18.90
N LEU A 113 9.70 -13.92 -19.05
CA LEU A 113 10.14 -15.05 -18.24
C LEU A 113 10.88 -14.55 -16.99
N GLY A 114 10.56 -15.11 -15.82
CA GLY A 114 11.21 -14.75 -14.57
C GLY A 114 11.33 -15.91 -13.57
N PHE A 115 11.95 -15.59 -12.43
CA PHE A 115 12.15 -16.51 -11.31
C PHE A 115 11.55 -15.95 -10.04
N VAL A 116 10.77 -16.78 -9.35
CA VAL A 116 10.11 -16.41 -8.11
C VAL A 116 11.12 -16.12 -6.98
N SER A 117 10.90 -15.03 -6.24
CA SER A 117 11.64 -14.64 -5.04
C SER A 117 10.70 -14.41 -3.85
N PRO A 118 10.43 -15.45 -3.03
CA PRO A 118 9.59 -15.35 -1.84
C PRO A 118 10.11 -14.31 -0.81
N PRO A 119 9.29 -13.85 0.14
CA PRO A 119 7.94 -14.36 0.49
C PRO A 119 6.80 -13.78 -0.38
N CYS A 120 5.67 -14.50 -0.44
CA CYS A 120 4.39 -13.88 -0.82
C CYS A 120 3.98 -12.85 0.25
N PHE A 121 3.36 -11.76 -0.17
CA PHE A 121 2.84 -10.72 0.72
C PHE A 121 1.46 -10.26 0.25
N LEU A 122 0.69 -9.68 1.17
CA LEU A 122 -0.65 -9.18 0.89
C LEU A 122 -0.56 -7.71 0.46
N GLY A 123 -1.13 -7.40 -0.70
CA GLY A 123 -1.27 -6.03 -1.20
C GLY A 123 -2.35 -5.25 -0.47
N ALA A 124 -2.35 -3.92 -0.66
CA ALA A 124 -3.39 -3.04 -0.11
C ALA A 124 -4.80 -3.36 -0.66
N ASP A 125 -4.84 -3.92 -1.86
CA ASP A 125 -6.02 -4.45 -2.59
C ASP A 125 -6.49 -5.84 -2.10
N GLN A 126 -5.88 -6.40 -1.05
CA GLN A 126 -6.17 -7.75 -0.53
C GLN A 126 -5.80 -8.90 -1.46
N GLN A 127 -4.98 -8.65 -2.48
CA GLN A 127 -4.47 -9.69 -3.34
C GLN A 127 -3.09 -10.15 -2.90
N HIS A 128 -2.77 -11.42 -3.14
CA HIS A 128 -1.45 -11.96 -2.84
C HIS A 128 -0.50 -11.65 -3.99
N TYR A 129 0.62 -11.02 -3.65
CA TYR A 129 1.72 -10.74 -4.55
C TYR A 129 2.93 -11.58 -4.16
N ILE A 130 3.77 -11.88 -5.14
CA ILE A 130 5.11 -12.42 -4.91
C ILE A 130 6.10 -11.65 -5.77
N MET A 131 7.32 -11.44 -5.26
CA MET A 131 8.35 -10.80 -6.06
C MET A 131 8.88 -11.79 -7.10
N VAL A 132 9.02 -11.33 -8.35
CA VAL A 132 9.62 -12.10 -9.44
C VAL A 132 10.82 -11.32 -9.98
N ASN A 133 11.93 -12.02 -10.20
CA ASN A 133 13.10 -11.47 -10.88
C ASN A 133 12.94 -11.71 -12.38
N ILE A 134 12.84 -10.63 -13.15
CA ILE A 134 12.72 -10.66 -14.61
C ILE A 134 13.98 -10.02 -15.20
N ALA A 135 14.60 -10.70 -16.16
CA ALA A 135 15.78 -10.18 -16.85
C ALA A 135 15.44 -8.83 -17.54
N GLY A 136 16.26 -7.81 -17.31
CA GLY A 136 16.06 -6.45 -17.86
C GLY A 136 15.05 -5.57 -17.12
N ARG A 137 14.18 -6.12 -16.25
CA ARG A 137 13.22 -5.35 -15.43
C ARG A 137 13.53 -5.40 -13.93
N GLY A 138 14.41 -6.29 -13.51
CA GLY A 138 14.78 -6.45 -12.11
C GLY A 138 13.69 -7.16 -11.31
N ARG A 139 13.55 -6.77 -10.04
CA ARG A 139 12.66 -7.43 -9.08
C ARG A 139 11.32 -6.68 -9.02
N VAL A 140 10.25 -7.32 -9.48
CA VAL A 140 8.91 -6.72 -9.57
C VAL A 140 7.88 -7.50 -8.76
N PRO A 141 6.91 -6.83 -8.12
CA PRO A 141 5.77 -7.51 -7.50
C PRO A 141 4.80 -7.97 -8.60
N VAL A 142 4.38 -9.23 -8.56
CA VAL A 142 3.41 -9.80 -9.49
C VAL A 142 2.30 -10.49 -8.72
N LEU A 143 1.07 -10.37 -9.22
CA LEU A 143 -0.07 -11.07 -8.69
C LEU A 143 0.11 -12.58 -8.83
N VAL A 144 -0.09 -13.29 -7.74
CA VAL A 144 0.15 -14.74 -7.66
C VAL A 144 -0.72 -15.55 -8.63
N ASN A 145 -1.92 -15.07 -8.95
CA ASN A 145 -2.86 -15.71 -9.89
C ASN A 145 -2.57 -15.40 -11.37
N GLU A 146 -1.71 -14.43 -11.66
CA GLU A 146 -1.27 -14.09 -13.02
C GLU A 146 0.00 -14.86 -13.41
N LEU A 147 0.58 -15.62 -12.48
CA LEU A 147 1.79 -16.40 -12.73
C LEU A 147 1.43 -17.76 -13.33
N GLU A 148 2.04 -18.05 -14.48
CA GLU A 148 2.03 -19.39 -15.06
C GLU A 148 3.37 -20.07 -14.80
N VAL A 149 3.36 -21.26 -14.21
CA VAL A 149 4.59 -22.07 -14.04
C VAL A 149 5.02 -22.62 -15.39
N VAL A 150 6.31 -22.54 -15.67
CA VAL A 150 6.94 -23.05 -16.90
C VAL A 150 7.41 -24.49 -16.72
#